data_AF-A0A172US87-F1
#
_entry.id   AF-A0A172US87-F1
#
_cell.length_a   1.000
_cell.length_b   1.000
_cell.length_c   1.000
_cell.angle_alpha   90.00
_cell.angle_beta   90.00
_cell.angle_gamma   90.00
#
_symmetry.space_group_name_H-M   'P 1'
#
loop_
_entity.id
_entity.type
_entity.pdbx_description
1 polymer ?
#
loop_
_entity_poly.entity_id
_entity_poly.type
_entity_poly.pdbx_seq_one_letter_code
_entity_poly.pdbx_strand_id
1 'polypeptide(L)'
;MFERATFMVKFAGAYRRSRRNGDEHGAALQAAAHDMFRPDRVHMPDAVSQMWRDPAAELALEGGRWFGDGTLAITEAHLGLLRSARLAWDGAERGAPMLDPDRPYGRTDLLTQLAEVFGTDDAEALGRHHVEMFCVVARALRHGSLAPGRYPLTNLRAADVRAALRGYGERSDEDLGLDRDGQVPVTEDHLQLLRGIEIRWPSEHECGDRLDAGRYPAATADPKRPYGDFTFIEVDMARILGVLPPPAQPPEGGPAIFEPSCELALRLQRLHWQMLGTMQVFLEQATLVPGTYGLHPEHP
;
A
#
# COMPACT_ATOMS: atom_id res chain seq x y z
N MET A 1 -4.36 22.81 29.50
CA MET A 1 -4.10 23.51 28.21
C MET A 1 -3.54 22.56 27.14
N PHE A 2 -2.56 21.72 27.48
CA PHE A 2 -1.99 20.71 26.57
C PHE A 2 -3.02 19.74 25.99
N GLU A 3 -3.92 19.17 26.81
CA GLU A 3 -4.93 18.21 26.33
C GLU A 3 -5.92 18.81 25.31
N ARG A 4 -6.30 20.08 25.48
CA ARG A 4 -7.15 20.81 24.52
C ARG A 4 -6.42 21.08 23.20
N ALA A 5 -5.12 21.35 23.26
CA ALA A 5 -4.29 21.54 22.06
C ALA A 5 -4.11 20.20 21.32
N THR A 6 -3.79 19.12 22.03
CA THR A 6 -3.72 17.76 21.46
C THR A 6 -5.06 17.34 20.86
N PHE A 7 -6.17 17.63 21.54
CA PHE A 7 -7.53 17.41 21.04
C PHE A 7 -7.77 18.13 19.71
N MET A 8 -7.47 19.43 19.64
CA MET A 8 -7.67 20.22 18.43
C MET A 8 -6.78 19.76 17.26
N VAL A 9 -5.53 19.38 17.54
CA VAL A 9 -4.61 18.86 16.52
C VAL A 9 -5.12 17.53 15.95
N LYS A 10 -5.55 16.60 16.82
CA LYS A 10 -6.09 15.30 16.39
C LYS A 10 -7.39 15.44 15.62
N PHE A 11 -8.32 16.28 16.10
CA PHE A 11 -9.56 16.59 15.39
C PHE A 11 -9.29 17.21 14.02
N ALA A 12 -8.40 18.20 13.94
CA ALA A 12 -8.03 18.84 12.67
C ALA A 12 -7.31 17.87 11.72
N GLY A 13 -6.56 16.90 12.23
CA GLY A 13 -5.98 15.82 11.46
C GLY A 13 -7.04 14.89 10.86
N ALA A 14 -7.95 14.37 11.70
CA ALA A 14 -9.05 13.50 11.26
C ALA A 14 -9.98 14.18 10.26
N TYR A 15 -10.35 15.44 10.53
CA TYR A 15 -11.14 16.27 9.64
C TYR A 15 -10.43 16.50 8.29
N ARG A 16 -9.14 16.83 8.29
CA ARG A 16 -8.37 17.02 7.04
C ARG A 16 -8.27 15.73 6.23
N ARG A 17 -8.08 14.57 6.88
CA ARG A 17 -8.08 13.26 6.20
C ARG A 17 -9.42 12.97 5.52
N SER A 18 -10.53 13.15 6.23
CA SER A 18 -11.86 12.95 5.66
C SER A 18 -12.18 13.93 4.52
N ARG A 19 -11.79 15.20 4.65
CA ARG A 19 -11.89 16.18 3.56
C ARG A 19 -11.03 15.81 2.34
N ARG A 20 -9.84 15.25 2.56
CA ARG A 20 -8.95 14.74 1.49
C ARG A 20 -9.57 13.55 0.76
N ASN A 21 -10.39 12.75 1.45
CA ASN A 21 -11.14 11.63 0.87
C ASN A 21 -12.44 12.07 0.15
N GLY A 22 -12.71 13.38 0.07
CA GLY A 22 -13.84 13.94 -0.68
C GLY A 22 -15.14 14.08 0.12
N ASP A 23 -15.12 13.87 1.45
CA ASP A 23 -16.32 13.99 2.27
C ASP A 23 -16.79 15.46 2.36
N GLU A 24 -18.11 15.66 2.29
CA GLU A 24 -18.74 16.96 2.53
C GLU A 24 -18.47 17.42 3.98
N HIS A 25 -18.52 18.73 4.21
CA HIS A 25 -18.12 19.34 5.49
C HIS A 25 -18.80 18.70 6.72
N GLY A 26 -20.11 18.45 6.63
CA GLY A 26 -20.88 17.82 7.71
C GLY A 26 -20.46 16.38 7.98
N ALA A 27 -20.29 15.59 6.91
CA ALA A 27 -19.81 14.21 7.01
C ALA A 27 -18.37 14.14 7.55
N ALA A 28 -17.51 15.08 7.17
CA ALA A 28 -16.14 15.15 7.66
C ALA A 28 -16.03 15.52 9.14
N LEU A 29 -16.90 16.41 9.63
CA LEU A 29 -17.00 16.69 11.07
C LEU A 29 -17.49 15.47 11.85
N GLN A 30 -18.45 14.72 11.29
CA GLN A 30 -19.01 13.54 11.93
C GLN A 30 -18.01 12.38 11.95
N ALA A 31 -17.28 12.16 10.86
CA ALA A 31 -16.20 11.18 10.77
C ALA A 31 -15.06 11.54 11.73
N ALA A 32 -14.66 12.81 11.80
CA ALA A 32 -13.65 13.28 12.75
C ALA A 32 -14.10 13.09 14.20
N ALA A 33 -15.35 13.40 14.54
CA ALA A 33 -15.89 13.17 15.87
C ALA A 33 -15.95 11.67 16.21
N HIS A 34 -16.37 10.82 15.28
CA HIS A 34 -16.39 9.37 15.46
C HIS A 34 -14.96 8.80 15.65
N ASP A 35 -13.98 9.30 14.91
CA ASP A 35 -12.55 8.96 15.07
C ASP A 35 -12.04 9.33 16.46
N MET A 36 -12.45 10.49 16.99
CA MET A 36 -12.05 10.95 18.33
C MET A 36 -12.60 10.13 19.48
N PHE A 37 -13.82 9.60 19.32
CA PHE A 37 -14.52 8.85 20.36
C PHE A 37 -14.54 7.35 20.07
N ARG A 38 -13.66 6.85 19.19
CA ARG A 38 -13.50 5.41 18.96
C ARG A 38 -13.13 4.75 20.30
N PRO A 39 -14.00 3.86 20.83
CA PRO A 39 -13.76 3.20 22.11
C PRO A 39 -12.59 2.21 22.06
N ASP A 40 -12.22 1.78 20.86
CA ASP A 40 -11.19 0.78 20.61
C ASP A 40 -9.88 1.44 20.16
N ARG A 41 -9.25 2.24 21.03
CA ARG A 41 -7.83 2.53 20.83
C ARG A 41 -7.10 1.20 20.87
N VAL A 42 -6.33 0.90 19.83
CA VAL A 42 -5.39 -0.23 19.83
C VAL A 42 -4.48 -0.06 21.05
N HIS A 43 -4.74 -0.84 22.10
CA HIS A 43 -3.88 -0.84 23.28
C HIS A 43 -2.72 -1.78 22.97
N MET A 44 -1.60 -1.18 22.61
CA MET A 44 -0.40 -1.90 22.23
C MET A 44 0.70 -1.65 23.27
N PRO A 45 1.52 -2.67 23.59
CA PRO A 45 2.69 -2.45 24.45
C PRO A 45 3.61 -1.37 23.89
N ASP A 46 4.19 -0.55 24.78
CA ASP A 46 5.05 0.57 24.40
C ASP A 46 6.24 0.13 23.54
N ALA A 47 6.83 -1.04 23.82
CA ALA A 47 7.92 -1.60 23.04
C ALA A 47 7.53 -1.83 21.57
N VAL A 48 6.33 -2.35 21.31
CA VAL A 48 5.84 -2.58 19.94
C VAL A 48 5.50 -1.24 19.27
N SER A 49 4.93 -0.28 20.01
CA SER A 49 4.69 1.08 19.52
C SER A 49 5.97 1.78 19.08
N GLN A 50 7.03 1.65 19.87
CA GLN A 50 8.34 2.23 19.57
C GLN A 50 8.98 1.53 18.36
N MET A 51 8.98 0.19 18.33
CA MET A 51 9.47 -0.61 17.20
C MET A 51 8.78 -0.21 15.90
N TRP A 52 7.47 -0.03 15.91
CA TRP A 52 6.73 0.35 14.71
C TRP A 52 6.95 1.80 14.27
N ARG A 53 7.36 2.69 15.18
CA ARG A 53 7.75 4.06 14.82
C ARG A 53 9.14 4.10 14.17
N ASP A 54 10.03 3.22 14.60
CA ASP A 54 11.38 3.09 14.05
C ASP A 54 11.80 1.61 13.91
N PRO A 55 11.34 0.94 12.84
CA PRO A 55 11.62 -0.49 12.65
C PRO A 55 12.96 -0.75 11.93
N ALA A 56 13.88 0.22 11.92
CA ALA A 56 15.11 0.13 11.14
C ALA A 56 15.92 -1.14 11.46
N ALA A 57 15.96 -1.54 12.73
CA ALA A 57 16.63 -2.76 13.16
C ALA A 57 15.97 -4.03 12.59
N GLU A 58 14.63 -4.07 12.58
CA GLU A 58 13.86 -5.23 12.11
C GLU A 58 13.84 -5.36 10.57
N LEU A 59 14.19 -4.28 9.88
CA LEU A 59 14.23 -4.21 8.42
C LEU A 59 15.65 -4.27 7.85
N ALA A 60 16.65 -4.37 8.73
CA ALA A 60 18.03 -4.68 8.37
C ALA A 60 18.20 -6.20 8.24
N LEU A 61 17.88 -6.75 7.07
CA LEU A 61 17.97 -8.19 6.82
C LEU A 61 19.39 -8.64 6.48
N GLU A 62 19.64 -9.94 6.63
CA GLU A 62 20.93 -10.54 6.31
C GLU A 62 21.33 -10.30 4.85
N GLY A 63 22.56 -9.83 4.65
CA GLY A 63 23.10 -9.49 3.33
C GLY A 63 22.56 -8.19 2.72
N GLY A 64 21.65 -7.49 3.40
CA GLY A 64 21.05 -6.25 2.94
C GLY A 64 21.96 -5.04 3.02
N ARG A 65 21.87 -4.15 2.03
CA ARG A 65 22.59 -2.85 2.01
C ARG A 65 21.71 -1.68 2.41
N TRP A 66 20.39 -1.87 2.40
CA TRP A 66 19.41 -0.84 2.74
C TRP A 66 18.10 -1.49 3.25
N PHE A 67 17.11 -0.66 3.55
CA PHE A 67 15.84 -1.03 4.16
C PHE A 67 15.09 -2.16 3.42
N GLY A 68 14.96 -3.32 4.06
CA GLY A 68 14.27 -4.49 3.50
C GLY A 68 15.04 -5.23 2.39
N ASP A 69 16.24 -4.77 2.03
CA ASP A 69 17.20 -5.48 1.19
C ASP A 69 17.81 -6.65 1.96
N GLY A 70 18.29 -7.67 1.25
CA GLY A 70 18.77 -8.92 1.83
C GLY A 70 17.76 -10.06 1.75
N THR A 71 18.07 -11.18 2.41
CA THR A 71 17.27 -12.41 2.32
C THR A 71 16.26 -12.53 3.45
N LEU A 72 15.03 -12.97 3.13
CA LEU A 72 13.98 -13.26 4.10
C LEU A 72 13.41 -14.66 3.87
N ALA A 73 13.25 -15.43 4.95
CA ALA A 73 12.53 -16.70 4.93
C ALA A 73 11.01 -16.45 4.94
N ILE A 74 10.33 -16.78 3.84
CA ILE A 74 8.88 -16.75 3.72
C ILE A 74 8.33 -18.15 4.04
N THR A 75 7.44 -18.23 5.03
CA THR A 75 6.88 -19.48 5.55
C THR A 75 5.43 -19.64 5.09
N GLU A 76 4.83 -20.82 5.31
CA GLU A 76 3.39 -21.01 5.08
C GLU A 76 2.53 -20.05 5.92
N ALA A 77 2.96 -19.70 7.14
CA ALA A 77 2.27 -18.73 7.98
C ALA A 77 2.28 -17.32 7.35
N HIS A 78 3.43 -16.89 6.81
CA HIS A 78 3.54 -15.64 6.05
C HIS A 78 2.59 -15.63 4.85
N LEU A 79 2.58 -16.71 4.08
CA LEU A 79 1.72 -16.82 2.89
C LEU A 79 0.24 -16.83 3.26
N GLY A 80 -0.17 -17.59 4.28
CA GLY A 80 -1.56 -17.62 4.75
C GLY A 80 -2.06 -16.25 5.21
N LEU A 81 -1.21 -15.50 5.95
CA LEU A 81 -1.54 -14.14 6.35
C LEU A 81 -1.60 -13.18 5.16
N LEU A 82 -0.69 -13.32 4.18
CA LEU A 82 -0.69 -12.54 2.95
C LEU A 82 -2.01 -12.71 2.17
N ARG A 83 -2.58 -13.92 2.11
CA ARG A 83 -3.89 -14.18 1.47
C ARG A 83 -5.05 -13.50 2.18
N SER A 84 -4.88 -13.16 3.46
CA SER A 84 -5.85 -12.41 4.24
C SER A 84 -5.65 -10.90 4.15
N ALA A 85 -4.60 -10.44 3.45
CA ALA A 85 -4.31 -9.02 3.30
C ALA A 85 -5.51 -8.29 2.72
N ARG A 86 -5.80 -7.12 3.30
CA ARG A 86 -6.78 -6.18 2.80
C ARG A 86 -6.06 -4.88 2.49
N LEU A 87 -6.26 -4.38 1.27
CA LEU A 87 -5.69 -3.11 0.84
C LEU A 87 -6.67 -1.96 1.04
N ALA A 88 -6.09 -0.77 1.09
CA ALA A 88 -6.71 0.53 1.01
C ALA A 88 -5.92 1.39 0.02
N TRP A 89 -6.35 2.63 -0.18
CA TRP A 89 -5.64 3.61 -0.99
C TRP A 89 -5.02 4.68 -0.09
N ASP A 90 -3.70 4.84 -0.17
CA ASP A 90 -3.04 6.01 0.38
C ASP A 90 -3.31 7.18 -0.56
N GLY A 91 -4.09 8.16 -0.12
CA GLY A 91 -4.43 9.36 -0.90
C GLY A 91 -3.34 10.45 -0.90
N ALA A 92 -2.15 10.17 -0.37
CA ALA A 92 -1.02 11.08 -0.41
C ALA A 92 -0.52 11.33 -1.85
N GLU A 93 -0.16 12.57 -2.20
CA GLU A 93 0.41 12.91 -3.52
C GLU A 93 -0.43 12.39 -4.72
N ARG A 94 0.10 11.43 -5.50
CA ARG A 94 -0.60 10.75 -6.61
C ARG A 94 -1.43 9.57 -6.11
N GLY A 95 -1.07 9.06 -4.95
CA GLY A 95 -1.68 7.96 -4.24
C GLY A 95 -1.11 6.61 -4.65
N ALA A 96 -1.35 5.60 -3.83
CA ALA A 96 -0.94 4.24 -4.13
C ALA A 96 -1.68 3.21 -3.26
N PRO A 97 -1.69 1.92 -3.65
CA PRO A 97 -2.19 0.86 -2.78
C PRO A 97 -1.35 0.73 -1.50
N MET A 98 -2.03 0.52 -0.37
CA MET A 98 -1.40 0.22 0.92
C MET A 98 -2.20 -0.87 1.65
N LEU A 99 -1.60 -1.57 2.62
CA LEU A 99 -2.38 -2.37 3.57
C LEU A 99 -3.40 -1.47 4.28
N ASP A 100 -4.58 -2.00 4.57
CA ASP A 100 -5.63 -1.27 5.29
C ASP A 100 -5.17 -0.98 6.72
N PRO A 101 -4.95 0.28 7.12
CA PRO A 101 -4.44 0.60 8.45
C PRO A 101 -5.46 0.30 9.57
N ASP A 102 -6.75 0.12 9.27
CA ASP A 102 -7.75 -0.28 10.25
C ASP A 102 -7.80 -1.83 10.42
N ARG A 103 -7.38 -2.58 9.39
CA ARG A 103 -7.46 -4.05 9.35
C ARG A 103 -6.52 -4.65 8.30
N PRO A 104 -5.19 -4.64 8.53
CA PRO A 104 -4.20 -4.99 7.51
C PRO A 104 -4.42 -6.37 6.89
N TYR A 105 -4.92 -7.32 7.69
CA TYR A 105 -5.22 -8.69 7.26
C TYR A 105 -6.70 -9.05 7.48
N GLY A 106 -7.59 -8.06 7.31
CA GLY A 106 -9.04 -8.24 7.30
C GLY A 106 -9.73 -8.20 8.66
N ARG A 107 -8.98 -8.32 9.77
CA ARG A 107 -9.49 -8.21 11.14
C ARG A 107 -9.00 -6.94 11.84
N THR A 108 -9.77 -6.48 12.83
CA THR A 108 -9.47 -5.29 13.64
C THR A 108 -8.61 -5.60 14.88
N ASP A 109 -8.39 -6.87 15.21
CA ASP A 109 -7.62 -7.36 16.36
C ASP A 109 -6.25 -7.90 15.93
N LEU A 110 -5.42 -7.03 15.34
CA LEU A 110 -4.17 -7.41 14.66
C LEU A 110 -3.28 -8.34 15.49
N LEU A 111 -2.94 -7.98 16.74
CA LEU A 111 -2.03 -8.79 17.55
C LEU A 111 -2.60 -10.19 17.85
N THR A 112 -3.90 -10.30 18.08
CA THR A 112 -4.57 -11.60 18.28
C THR A 112 -4.50 -12.44 17.01
N GLN A 113 -4.76 -11.84 15.85
CA GLN A 113 -4.62 -12.53 14.57
C GLN A 113 -3.19 -13.01 14.31
N LEU A 114 -2.17 -12.19 14.61
CA LEU A 114 -0.77 -12.59 14.49
C LEU A 114 -0.44 -13.73 15.45
N ALA A 115 -0.95 -13.70 16.69
CA ALA A 115 -0.74 -14.76 17.67
C ALA A 115 -1.28 -16.11 17.19
N GLU A 116 -2.47 -16.11 16.60
CA GLU A 116 -3.08 -17.31 16.00
C GLU A 116 -2.26 -17.85 14.82
N VAL A 117 -1.75 -16.96 13.97
CA VAL A 117 -1.00 -17.33 12.75
C VAL A 117 0.40 -17.85 13.06
N PHE A 118 1.12 -17.18 13.96
CA PHE A 118 2.53 -17.49 14.27
C PHE A 118 2.70 -18.36 15.52
N GLY A 119 1.61 -18.64 16.25
CA GLY A 119 1.63 -19.54 17.41
C GLY A 119 2.44 -19.02 18.58
N THR A 120 2.45 -17.70 18.81
CA THR A 120 3.17 -17.04 19.90
C THR A 120 2.31 -15.95 20.55
N ASP A 121 2.49 -15.73 21.84
CA ASP A 121 1.88 -14.64 22.61
C ASP A 121 2.86 -13.52 22.97
N ASP A 122 4.13 -13.65 22.57
CA ASP A 122 5.15 -12.60 22.74
C ASP A 122 4.83 -11.39 21.86
N ALA A 123 4.36 -10.31 22.48
CA ALA A 123 3.96 -9.11 21.79
C ALA A 123 5.08 -8.49 20.94
N GLU A 124 6.35 -8.59 21.35
CA GLU A 124 7.46 -8.06 20.54
C GLU A 124 7.69 -8.92 19.30
N ALA A 125 7.60 -10.25 19.41
CA ALA A 125 7.63 -11.14 18.24
C ALA A 125 6.47 -10.86 17.29
N LEU A 126 5.26 -10.65 17.80
CA LEU A 126 4.10 -10.26 16.98
C LEU A 126 4.33 -8.91 16.29
N GLY A 127 4.92 -7.95 17.01
CA GLY A 127 5.36 -6.67 16.46
C GLY A 127 6.31 -6.83 15.27
N ARG A 128 7.33 -7.67 15.42
CA ARG A 128 8.29 -8.01 14.36
C ARG A 128 7.62 -8.69 13.18
N HIS A 129 6.75 -9.68 13.40
CA HIS A 129 6.03 -10.34 12.30
C HIS A 129 5.18 -9.36 11.48
N HIS A 130 4.57 -8.35 12.13
CA HIS A 130 3.87 -7.32 11.37
C HIS A 130 4.82 -6.53 10.46
N VAL A 131 6.02 -6.19 10.96
CA VAL A 131 7.07 -5.52 10.18
C VAL A 131 7.58 -6.41 9.04
N GLU A 132 7.88 -7.68 9.32
CA GLU A 132 8.31 -8.66 8.34
C GLU A 132 7.33 -8.81 7.18
N MET A 133 6.02 -8.76 7.44
CA MET A 133 5.01 -8.86 6.40
C MET A 133 5.13 -7.76 5.32
N PHE A 134 5.75 -6.63 5.61
CA PHE A 134 5.98 -5.56 4.62
C PHE A 134 7.05 -6.02 3.63
N CYS A 135 8.10 -6.67 4.14
CA CYS A 135 9.13 -7.34 3.34
C CYS A 135 8.55 -8.53 2.56
N VAL A 136 7.58 -9.26 3.12
CA VAL A 136 6.86 -10.34 2.43
C VAL A 136 6.04 -9.79 1.27
N VAL A 137 5.28 -8.70 1.44
CA VAL A 137 4.52 -8.06 0.34
C VAL A 137 5.47 -7.65 -0.78
N ALA A 138 6.59 -6.98 -0.46
CA ALA A 138 7.57 -6.58 -1.46
C ALA A 138 8.09 -7.77 -2.29
N ARG A 139 8.44 -8.87 -1.62
CA ARG A 139 8.91 -10.10 -2.28
C ARG A 139 7.80 -10.80 -3.06
N ALA A 140 6.57 -10.80 -2.56
CA ALA A 140 5.44 -11.36 -3.29
C ALA A 140 5.23 -10.64 -4.61
N LEU A 141 5.29 -9.30 -4.64
CA LEU A 141 5.16 -8.53 -5.89
C LEU A 141 6.27 -8.83 -6.91
N ARG A 142 7.48 -9.18 -6.46
CA ARG A 142 8.64 -9.44 -7.32
C ARG A 142 8.71 -10.89 -7.81
N HIS A 143 8.38 -11.85 -6.95
CA HIS A 143 8.58 -13.28 -7.17
C HIS A 143 7.29 -14.06 -7.41
N GLY A 144 6.15 -13.51 -7.00
CA GLY A 144 4.84 -14.13 -7.17
C GLY A 144 4.45 -14.23 -8.64
N SER A 145 3.65 -15.25 -8.96
CA SER A 145 3.16 -15.49 -10.32
C SER A 145 1.64 -15.51 -10.36
N LEU A 146 1.06 -14.73 -11.27
CA LEU A 146 -0.36 -14.73 -11.57
C LEU A 146 -0.48 -14.61 -13.09
N ALA A 147 -1.40 -15.36 -13.71
CA ALA A 147 -1.66 -15.21 -15.14
C ALA A 147 -2.56 -13.99 -15.39
N PRO A 148 -2.53 -13.37 -16.57
CA PRO A 148 -3.60 -12.45 -16.98
C PRO A 148 -4.97 -13.15 -16.96
N GLY A 149 -6.02 -12.44 -16.59
CA GLY A 149 -7.34 -13.04 -16.44
C GLY A 149 -8.35 -12.10 -15.78
N ARG A 150 -9.54 -12.64 -15.49
CA ARG A 150 -10.57 -11.95 -14.70
C ARG A 150 -10.66 -12.63 -13.34
N TYR A 151 -10.56 -11.83 -12.30
CA TYR A 151 -10.44 -12.34 -10.94
C TYR A 151 -11.48 -11.70 -10.02
N PRO A 152 -12.14 -12.48 -9.16
CA PRO A 152 -12.97 -11.92 -8.11
C PRO A 152 -12.08 -11.23 -7.07
N LEU A 153 -12.63 -10.24 -6.38
CA LEU A 153 -12.04 -9.71 -5.16
C LEU A 153 -12.69 -10.36 -3.94
N THR A 154 -11.88 -10.78 -2.96
CA THR A 154 -12.37 -11.49 -1.76
C THR A 154 -12.36 -10.58 -0.53
N ASN A 155 -11.21 -9.97 -0.23
CA ASN A 155 -11.01 -9.21 1.01
C ASN A 155 -11.32 -7.71 0.85
N LEU A 156 -11.36 -7.22 -0.40
CA LEU A 156 -11.78 -5.88 -0.80
C LEU A 156 -12.98 -5.98 -1.73
N ARG A 157 -14.05 -5.21 -1.55
CA ARG A 157 -15.19 -5.28 -2.49
C ARG A 157 -15.05 -4.24 -3.59
N ALA A 158 -15.71 -4.45 -4.73
CA ALA A 158 -15.79 -3.44 -5.79
C ALA A 158 -16.31 -2.08 -5.28
N ALA A 159 -17.23 -2.08 -4.32
CA ALA A 159 -17.69 -0.85 -3.65
C ALA A 159 -16.58 -0.14 -2.86
N ASP A 160 -15.66 -0.89 -2.25
CA ASP A 160 -14.54 -0.34 -1.51
C ASP A 160 -13.52 0.32 -2.46
N VAL A 161 -13.25 -0.30 -3.62
CA VAL A 161 -12.39 0.28 -4.67
C VAL A 161 -12.95 1.62 -5.16
N ARG A 162 -14.27 1.67 -5.46
CA ARG A 162 -14.96 2.91 -5.85
C ARG A 162 -14.87 3.98 -4.76
N ALA A 163 -15.06 3.59 -3.50
CA ALA A 163 -14.98 4.51 -2.38
C ALA A 163 -13.56 5.08 -2.22
N ALA A 164 -12.55 4.23 -2.31
CA ALA A 164 -11.15 4.61 -2.14
C ALA A 164 -10.66 5.63 -3.19
N LEU A 165 -11.17 5.54 -4.42
CA LEU A 165 -10.74 6.37 -5.56
C LEU A 165 -11.70 7.53 -5.90
N ARG A 166 -12.73 7.75 -5.08
CA ARG A 166 -13.74 8.82 -5.27
C ARG A 166 -13.12 10.21 -5.33
N GLY A 167 -12.11 10.48 -4.50
CA GLY A 167 -11.46 11.80 -4.38
C GLY A 167 -10.69 12.25 -5.63
N TYR A 168 -10.46 11.35 -6.59
CA TYR A 168 -9.69 11.66 -7.78
C TYR A 168 -10.56 12.13 -8.96
N GLY A 169 -11.89 12.25 -8.80
CA GLY A 169 -12.83 12.70 -9.85
C GLY A 169 -13.78 11.60 -10.35
N GLU A 170 -14.68 11.95 -11.28
CA GLU A 170 -15.62 10.99 -11.88
C GLU A 170 -14.86 9.96 -12.71
N ARG A 171 -15.11 8.68 -12.42
CA ARG A 171 -14.50 7.51 -13.08
C ARG A 171 -15.55 6.48 -13.40
N SER A 172 -15.41 5.84 -14.55
CA SER A 172 -16.13 4.61 -14.85
C SER A 172 -15.54 3.43 -14.08
N ASP A 173 -16.28 2.33 -13.98
CA ASP A 173 -15.77 1.07 -13.43
C ASP A 173 -14.54 0.58 -14.21
N GLU A 174 -14.49 0.83 -15.53
CA GLU A 174 -13.35 0.49 -16.37
C GLU A 174 -12.08 1.26 -15.96
N ASP A 175 -12.19 2.55 -15.66
CA ASP A 175 -11.06 3.37 -15.17
C ASP A 175 -10.53 2.88 -13.81
N LEU A 176 -11.38 2.24 -13.01
CA LEU A 176 -11.05 1.65 -11.71
C LEU A 176 -10.55 0.19 -11.81
N GLY A 177 -10.64 -0.42 -13.00
CA GLY A 177 -10.22 -1.81 -13.21
C GLY A 177 -11.25 -2.79 -12.69
N LEU A 178 -12.53 -2.46 -12.87
CA LEU A 178 -13.66 -3.31 -12.54
C LEU A 178 -14.46 -3.57 -13.82
N ASP A 179 -14.81 -4.83 -14.05
CA ASP A 179 -15.78 -5.18 -15.08
C ASP A 179 -17.22 -5.10 -14.57
N ARG A 180 -18.18 -5.41 -15.46
CA ARG A 180 -19.62 -5.36 -15.15
C ARG A 180 -20.04 -6.26 -13.98
N ASP A 181 -19.26 -7.32 -13.72
CA ASP A 181 -19.51 -8.29 -12.67
C ASP A 181 -18.73 -7.92 -11.39
N GLY A 182 -18.01 -6.79 -11.40
CA GLY A 182 -17.17 -6.31 -10.30
C GLY A 182 -15.86 -7.08 -10.16
N GLN A 183 -15.48 -7.87 -11.16
CA GLN A 183 -14.20 -8.58 -11.21
C GLN A 183 -13.10 -7.67 -11.75
N VAL A 184 -11.85 -7.98 -11.40
CA VAL A 184 -10.68 -7.23 -11.84
C VAL A 184 -10.08 -7.91 -13.08
N PRO A 185 -10.08 -7.26 -14.26
CA PRO A 185 -9.31 -7.72 -15.41
C PRO A 185 -7.83 -7.40 -15.21
N VAL A 186 -7.04 -8.43 -14.90
CA VAL A 186 -5.58 -8.35 -14.78
C VAL A 186 -4.95 -8.61 -16.14
N THR A 187 -4.02 -7.74 -16.56
CA THR A 187 -3.31 -7.82 -17.84
C THR A 187 -1.80 -7.99 -17.62
N GLU A 188 -1.05 -8.24 -18.68
CA GLU A 188 0.42 -8.27 -18.58
C GLU A 188 1.02 -6.93 -18.11
N ASP A 189 0.49 -5.80 -18.59
CA ASP A 189 0.92 -4.47 -18.14
C ASP A 189 0.77 -4.29 -16.63
N HIS A 190 -0.35 -4.75 -16.07
CA HIS A 190 -0.60 -4.74 -14.64
C HIS A 190 0.46 -5.53 -13.88
N LEU A 191 0.76 -6.76 -14.34
CA LEU A 191 1.74 -7.63 -13.71
C LEU A 191 3.18 -7.07 -13.81
N GLN A 192 3.52 -6.42 -14.93
CA GLN A 192 4.80 -5.71 -15.06
C GLN A 192 4.90 -4.54 -14.09
N LEU A 193 3.85 -3.73 -13.96
CA LEU A 193 3.82 -2.62 -13.02
C LEU A 193 3.86 -3.07 -11.55
N LEU A 194 3.15 -4.14 -11.18
CA LEU A 194 3.21 -4.72 -9.83
C LEU A 194 4.65 -5.08 -9.45
N ARG A 195 5.39 -5.72 -10.37
CA ARG A 195 6.80 -6.03 -10.17
C ARG A 195 7.68 -4.80 -10.05
N GLY A 196 7.23 -3.62 -10.47
CA GLY A 196 7.95 -2.36 -10.32
C GLY A 196 7.65 -1.64 -9.00
N ILE A 197 6.62 -2.05 -8.26
CA ILE A 197 6.18 -1.32 -7.06
C ILE A 197 7.25 -1.38 -5.96
N GLU A 198 7.49 -0.23 -5.33
CA GLU A 198 8.31 -0.11 -4.13
C GLU A 198 7.45 -0.01 -2.88
N ILE A 199 7.55 -1.03 -2.02
CA ILE A 199 6.88 -1.04 -0.72
C ILE A 199 7.80 -0.40 0.32
N ARG A 200 7.25 0.50 1.12
CA ARG A 200 7.98 1.18 2.20
C ARG A 200 7.19 1.13 3.50
N TRP A 201 7.95 1.11 4.59
CA TRP A 201 7.40 1.42 5.90
C TRP A 201 7.13 2.93 5.98
N PRO A 202 6.04 3.37 6.62
CA PRO A 202 5.76 4.78 6.80
C PRO A 202 6.82 5.48 7.66
N SER A 203 6.91 6.80 7.55
CA SER A 203 7.79 7.57 8.44
C SER A 203 7.39 7.44 9.92
N GLU A 204 8.32 7.73 10.83
CA GLU A 204 8.06 7.76 12.28
C GLU A 204 6.84 8.63 12.63
N HIS A 205 6.72 9.78 11.96
CA HIS A 205 5.61 10.71 12.14
C HIS A 205 4.27 10.12 11.70
N GLU A 206 4.23 9.51 10.51
CA GLU A 206 3.01 8.86 10.01
C GLU A 206 2.61 7.65 10.86
N CYS A 207 3.59 6.89 11.37
CA CYS A 207 3.34 5.80 12.31
C CYS A 207 2.72 6.34 13.60
N GLY A 208 3.30 7.41 14.17
CA GLY A 208 2.76 8.11 15.33
C GLY A 208 1.32 8.58 15.13
N ASP A 209 1.05 9.23 14.00
CA ASP A 209 -0.29 9.72 13.63
C ASP A 209 -1.32 8.60 13.45
N ARG A 210 -0.90 7.45 12.88
CA ARG A 210 -1.78 6.28 12.73
C ARG A 210 -2.11 5.67 14.09
N LEU A 211 -1.09 5.41 14.90
CA LEU A 211 -1.25 4.86 16.26
C LEU A 211 -2.12 5.77 17.14
N ASP A 212 -1.90 7.07 17.07
CA ASP A 212 -2.69 8.07 17.79
C ASP A 212 -4.16 8.12 17.38
N ALA A 213 -4.46 7.68 16.15
CA ALA A 213 -5.81 7.51 15.60
C ALA A 213 -6.37 6.07 15.79
N GLY A 214 -5.69 5.21 16.55
CA GLY A 214 -6.12 3.83 16.77
C GLY A 214 -6.00 2.96 15.52
N ARG A 215 -5.07 3.28 14.63
CA ARG A 215 -4.81 2.54 13.40
C ARG A 215 -3.38 1.99 13.41
N TYR A 216 -3.18 0.91 12.67
CA TYR A 216 -1.90 0.26 12.52
C TYR A 216 -1.06 0.97 11.46
N PRO A 217 0.28 1.05 11.64
CA PRO A 217 1.18 1.29 10.52
C PRO A 217 0.89 0.32 9.39
N ALA A 218 0.98 0.77 8.15
CA ALA A 218 0.58 -0.02 7.00
C ALA A 218 1.62 0.05 5.89
N ALA A 219 1.89 -1.10 5.27
CA ALA A 219 2.82 -1.20 4.15
C ALA A 219 2.20 -0.44 3.00
N THR A 220 2.91 0.55 2.50
CA THR A 220 2.41 1.39 1.42
C THR A 220 3.36 1.28 0.25
N ALA A 221 2.82 1.15 -0.95
CA ALA A 221 3.57 1.58 -2.11
C ALA A 221 3.88 3.07 -1.94
N ASP A 222 5.10 3.53 -2.22
CA ASP A 222 5.45 4.95 -2.04
C ASP A 222 4.43 5.84 -2.78
N PRO A 223 3.60 6.63 -2.07
CA PRO A 223 2.49 7.35 -2.70
C PRO A 223 2.95 8.52 -3.59
N LYS A 224 4.21 8.92 -3.46
CA LYS A 224 4.86 9.93 -4.30
C LYS A 224 5.56 9.30 -5.49
N ARG A 225 6.16 8.12 -5.31
CA ARG A 225 6.97 7.43 -6.32
C ARG A 225 6.74 5.91 -6.30
N PRO A 226 5.53 5.45 -6.63
CA PRO A 226 5.16 4.05 -6.43
C PRO A 226 5.94 3.08 -7.32
N TYR A 227 6.51 3.55 -8.43
CA TYR A 227 7.16 2.72 -9.46
C TYR A 227 8.66 3.01 -9.64
N GLY A 228 9.27 3.83 -8.79
CA GLY A 228 10.69 4.18 -8.92
C GLY A 228 11.04 5.56 -8.37
N ASP A 229 11.79 6.34 -9.13
CA ASP A 229 12.44 7.57 -8.65
C ASP A 229 11.75 8.87 -9.07
N PHE A 230 10.84 8.83 -10.05
CA PHE A 230 10.21 10.03 -10.60
C PHE A 230 8.87 10.34 -9.92
N THR A 231 8.70 11.61 -9.51
CA THR A 231 7.40 12.13 -9.04
C THR A 231 6.36 12.19 -10.16
N PHE A 232 6.81 12.33 -11.43
CA PHE A 232 5.96 12.11 -12.60
C PHE A 232 5.97 10.62 -12.92
N ILE A 233 5.09 9.90 -12.21
CA ILE A 233 5.05 8.44 -12.16
C ILE A 233 4.94 7.79 -13.54
N GLU A 234 4.34 8.49 -14.50
CA GLU A 234 4.15 8.06 -15.88
C GLU A 234 5.48 7.77 -16.60
N VAL A 235 6.58 8.43 -16.21
CA VAL A 235 7.92 8.16 -16.75
C VAL A 235 8.36 6.74 -16.40
N ASP A 236 8.26 6.39 -15.12
CA ASP A 236 8.69 5.08 -14.63
C ASP A 236 7.74 3.99 -15.11
N MET A 237 6.42 4.25 -15.11
CA MET A 237 5.45 3.33 -15.70
C MET A 237 5.75 3.06 -17.18
N ALA A 238 6.00 4.09 -17.98
CA ALA A 238 6.33 3.92 -19.39
C ALA A 238 7.66 3.19 -19.60
N ARG A 239 8.66 3.42 -18.74
CA ARG A 239 9.93 2.69 -18.75
C ARG A 239 9.73 1.21 -18.44
N ILE A 240 8.99 0.88 -17.37
CA ILE A 240 8.67 -0.51 -16.97
C ILE A 240 7.95 -1.25 -18.10
N LEU A 241 6.98 -0.59 -18.72
CA LEU A 241 6.18 -1.16 -19.80
C LEU A 241 6.89 -1.18 -21.17
N GLY A 242 8.11 -0.62 -21.28
CA GLY A 242 8.85 -0.53 -22.54
C GLY A 242 8.20 0.38 -23.59
N VAL A 243 7.39 1.36 -23.16
CA VAL A 243 6.64 2.29 -24.02
C VAL A 243 7.08 3.74 -23.85
N LEU A 244 8.27 3.97 -23.29
CA LEU A 244 8.84 5.31 -23.18
C LEU A 244 8.95 5.90 -24.61
N PRO A 245 8.29 7.04 -24.89
CA PRO A 245 8.40 7.66 -26.20
C PRO A 245 9.84 8.10 -26.43
N PRO A 246 10.28 8.17 -27.70
CA PRO A 246 11.57 8.78 -28.00
C PRO A 246 11.59 10.19 -27.41
N PRO A 247 12.73 10.61 -26.82
CA PRO A 247 12.82 11.94 -26.24
C PRO A 247 12.50 12.97 -27.31
N ALA A 248 11.60 13.91 -27.00
CA ALA A 248 11.44 15.10 -27.83
C ALA A 248 12.81 15.78 -27.95
N GLN A 249 13.16 16.25 -29.15
CA GLN A 249 14.40 17.01 -29.31
C GLN A 249 14.32 18.21 -28.37
N PRO A 250 15.24 18.33 -27.39
CA PRO A 250 15.21 19.45 -26.48
C PRO A 250 15.46 20.73 -27.28
N PRO A 251 14.82 21.86 -26.91
CA PRO A 251 15.27 23.16 -27.40
C PRO A 251 16.75 23.32 -27.03
N GLU A 252 17.58 23.69 -28.03
CA GLU A 252 19.05 23.75 -28.03
C GLU A 252 19.75 23.44 -26.69
N GLY A 253 20.26 22.21 -26.56
CA GLY A 253 21.15 21.80 -25.46
C GLY A 253 20.47 21.51 -24.11
N GLY A 254 19.15 21.59 -24.02
CA GLY A 254 18.40 21.21 -22.82
C GLY A 254 18.30 19.69 -22.58
N PRO A 255 17.85 19.26 -21.38
CA PRO A 255 17.55 17.86 -21.12
C PRO A 255 16.33 17.42 -21.94
N ALA A 256 16.34 16.16 -22.38
CA ALA A 256 15.17 15.54 -22.99
C ALA A 256 13.95 15.62 -22.06
N ILE A 257 12.79 16.00 -22.61
CA ILE A 257 11.54 16.12 -21.87
C ILE A 257 10.67 14.90 -22.20
N PHE A 258 10.10 14.28 -21.17
CA PHE A 258 9.08 13.25 -21.36
C PHE A 258 7.74 13.92 -21.68
N GLU A 259 7.32 13.81 -22.93
CA GLU A 259 6.05 14.34 -23.43
C GLU A 259 5.24 13.20 -24.06
N PRO A 260 4.48 12.43 -23.25
CA PRO A 260 3.64 11.37 -23.78
C PRO A 260 2.48 11.96 -24.60
N SER A 261 2.00 11.21 -25.59
CA SER A 261 0.73 11.55 -26.23
C SER A 261 -0.41 11.54 -25.20
N CYS A 262 -1.50 12.27 -25.47
CA CYS A 262 -2.68 12.26 -24.59
C CYS A 262 -3.22 10.83 -24.37
N GLU A 263 -3.16 10.00 -25.40
CA GLU A 263 -3.57 8.59 -25.33
C GLU A 263 -2.70 7.81 -24.35
N LEU A 264 -1.37 7.92 -24.46
CA LEU A 264 -0.45 7.24 -23.55
C LEU A 264 -0.60 7.74 -22.12
N ALA A 265 -0.70 9.05 -21.92
CA ALA A 265 -0.91 9.63 -20.59
C ALA A 265 -2.19 9.11 -19.94
N LEU A 266 -3.31 9.06 -20.69
CA LEU A 266 -4.58 8.52 -20.21
C LEU A 266 -4.49 7.02 -19.89
N ARG A 267 -3.81 6.23 -20.74
CA ARG A 267 -3.61 4.80 -20.50
C ARG A 267 -2.82 4.56 -19.21
N LEU A 268 -1.70 5.25 -19.02
CA LEU A 268 -0.84 5.10 -17.84
C LEU A 268 -1.60 5.53 -16.57
N GLN A 269 -2.33 6.64 -16.64
CA GLN A 269 -3.13 7.11 -15.52
C GLN A 269 -4.25 6.11 -15.12
N ARG A 270 -4.90 5.46 -16.10
CA ARG A 270 -5.86 4.38 -15.82
C ARG A 270 -5.19 3.19 -15.16
N LEU A 271 -4.11 2.68 -15.74
CA LEU A 271 -3.35 1.57 -15.15
C LEU A 271 -2.98 1.84 -13.69
N HIS A 272 -2.61 3.08 -13.36
CA HIS A 272 -2.30 3.47 -11.99
C HIS A 272 -3.49 3.31 -11.02
N TRP A 273 -4.68 3.76 -11.41
CA TRP A 273 -5.89 3.59 -10.57
C TRP A 273 -6.31 2.12 -10.45
N GLN A 274 -6.13 1.36 -11.53
CA GLN A 274 -6.42 -0.08 -11.57
C GLN A 274 -5.52 -0.90 -10.61
N MET A 275 -4.41 -0.33 -10.13
CA MET A 275 -3.47 -1.03 -9.25
C MET A 275 -4.05 -1.41 -7.88
N LEU A 276 -5.06 -0.71 -7.36
CA LEU A 276 -5.67 -1.09 -6.08
C LEU A 276 -6.33 -2.48 -6.17
N GLY A 277 -7.24 -2.65 -7.14
CA GLY A 277 -7.91 -3.93 -7.38
C GLY A 277 -6.93 -5.00 -7.84
N THR A 278 -6.00 -4.63 -8.73
CA THR A 278 -4.98 -5.55 -9.26
C THR A 278 -4.06 -6.09 -8.17
N MET A 279 -3.49 -5.20 -7.33
CA MET A 279 -2.61 -5.61 -6.25
C MET A 279 -3.37 -6.44 -5.21
N GLN A 280 -4.62 -6.10 -4.92
CA GLN A 280 -5.46 -6.90 -4.03
C GLN A 280 -5.63 -8.33 -4.55
N VAL A 281 -6.04 -8.50 -5.82
CA VAL A 281 -6.15 -9.81 -6.47
C VAL A 281 -4.82 -10.55 -6.41
N PHE A 282 -3.72 -9.86 -6.67
CA PHE A 282 -2.41 -10.48 -6.67
C PHE A 282 -2.02 -11.02 -5.29
N LEU A 283 -2.22 -10.24 -4.22
CA LEU A 283 -1.96 -10.70 -2.85
C LEU A 283 -2.90 -11.84 -2.43
N GLU A 284 -4.13 -11.88 -2.95
CA GLU A 284 -5.08 -12.96 -2.68
C GLU A 284 -4.78 -14.25 -3.46
N GLN A 285 -4.27 -14.17 -4.69
CA GLN A 285 -4.35 -15.28 -5.65
C GLN A 285 -3.05 -15.64 -6.37
N ALA A 286 -2.02 -14.79 -6.35
CA ALA A 286 -0.74 -15.10 -7.02
C ALA A 286 -0.04 -16.28 -6.34
N THR A 287 0.56 -17.20 -7.08
CA THR A 287 1.33 -18.31 -6.51
C THR A 287 2.72 -17.84 -6.08
N LEU A 288 3.07 -18.12 -4.82
CA LEU A 288 4.40 -18.01 -4.22
C LEU A 288 4.53 -19.18 -3.24
N VAL A 289 5.66 -19.89 -3.25
CA VAL A 289 5.91 -21.03 -2.36
C VAL A 289 6.77 -20.59 -1.16
N PRO A 290 6.78 -21.32 -0.04
CA PRO A 290 7.73 -21.06 1.02
C PRO A 290 9.17 -21.18 0.53
N GLY A 291 10.05 -20.35 1.07
CA GLY A 291 11.45 -20.31 0.66
C GLY A 291 12.18 -19.08 1.16
N THR A 292 13.47 -19.00 0.88
CA THR A 292 14.28 -17.83 1.16
C THR A 292 14.34 -16.97 -0.10
N TYR A 293 13.99 -15.69 0.05
CA TYR A 293 13.90 -14.74 -1.05
C TYR A 293 14.70 -13.48 -0.76
N GLY A 294 15.61 -13.13 -1.66
CA GLY A 294 16.11 -11.77 -1.78
C GLY A 294 15.02 -10.80 -2.23
N LEU A 295 15.25 -9.49 -2.06
CA LEU A 295 14.29 -8.48 -2.54
C LEU A 295 14.19 -8.48 -4.08
N HIS A 296 15.30 -8.75 -4.77
CA HIS A 296 15.37 -8.79 -6.22
C HIS A 296 15.64 -10.22 -6.72
N PRO A 297 15.00 -10.69 -7.81
CA PRO A 297 15.24 -12.02 -8.40
C PRO A 297 16.70 -12.29 -8.78
N GLU A 298 17.44 -11.22 -9.08
CA GLU A 298 18.85 -11.23 -9.49
C GLU A 298 19.83 -11.52 -8.31
N HIS A 299 19.35 -11.40 -7.07
CA HIS A 299 20.15 -11.47 -5.86
C HIS A 299 19.52 -12.48 -4.88
N PRO A 300 19.90 -13.77 -4.94
CA PRO A 300 19.42 -14.78 -4.02
C PRO A 300 19.88 -14.54 -2.58
#